data_AF-A0A6P8JY11-F1
#
_entry.id   AF-A0A6P8JY11-F1
#
_cell.length_a   1.000
_cell.length_b   1.000
_cell.length_c   1.000
_cell.angle_alpha   90.00
_cell.angle_beta   90.00
_cell.angle_gamma   90.00
#
_symmetry.space_group_name_H-M   'P 1'
#
loop_
_entity.id
_entity.type
_entity.pdbx_description
1 polymer ?
#
loop_
_entity_poly.entity_id
_entity_poly.type
_entity_poly.pdbx_seq_one_letter_code
_entity_poly.pdbx_strand_id
1 'polypeptide(L)'
;MWKIFLLLVICILQLSHIEAQWSREYCENIYNDCQRFTPRIGRFDETIDSFNRHCRRERRGRWNSVSRCEMEKATCLLIFRRCDDMSCNNIADVLEL
;
A
#
# COMPACT_ATOMS: atom_id res chain seq x y z
N MET A 1 -2.55 12.60 -39.07
CA MET A 1 -2.53 13.38 -37.82
C MET A 1 -3.23 12.63 -36.67
N TRP A 2 -4.55 12.39 -36.72
CA TRP A 2 -5.28 11.76 -35.58
C TRP A 2 -4.81 10.33 -35.21
N LYS A 3 -4.41 9.51 -36.19
CA LYS A 3 -3.87 8.17 -35.95
C LYS A 3 -2.58 8.19 -35.12
N ILE A 4 -1.71 9.18 -35.35
CA ILE A 4 -0.45 9.37 -34.60
C ILE A 4 -0.77 9.85 -33.19
N PHE A 5 -1.73 10.76 -33.05
CA PHE A 5 -2.21 11.22 -31.75
C PHE A 5 -2.79 10.07 -30.91
N LEU A 6 -3.61 9.21 -31.50
CA LEU A 6 -4.12 8.01 -30.83
C LEU A 6 -3.01 7.07 -30.37
N LEU A 7 -2.02 6.80 -31.23
CA LEU A 7 -0.88 5.95 -30.87
C LEU A 7 -0.08 6.53 -29.70
N LEU A 8 0.12 7.84 -29.66
CA LEU A 8 0.76 8.53 -28.54
C LEU A 8 -0.03 8.39 -27.24
N VAL A 9 -1.35 8.62 -27.29
CA VAL A 9 -2.22 8.47 -26.11
C VAL A 9 -2.18 7.04 -25.58
N ILE A 10 -2.27 6.04 -26.46
CA ILE A 10 -2.17 4.63 -26.07
C ILE A 10 -0.81 4.34 -25.44
N CYS A 11 0.29 4.82 -26.04
CA CYS A 11 1.63 4.62 -25.49
C CYS A 11 1.78 5.19 -24.07
N ILE A 12 1.28 6.40 -23.83
CA ILE A 12 1.31 7.03 -22.50
C ILE A 12 0.49 6.23 -21.49
N LEU A 13 -0.71 5.77 -21.88
CA LEU A 13 -1.55 4.93 -21.01
C LEU A 13 -0.89 3.58 -20.69
N GLN A 14 -0.21 2.96 -21.65
CA GLN A 14 0.51 1.71 -21.40
C GLN A 14 1.69 1.92 -20.46
N LEU A 15 2.45 3.01 -20.62
CA LEU A 15 3.56 3.35 -19.74
C LEU A 15 3.09 3.59 -18.30
N SER A 16 1.98 4.31 -18.10
CA SER A 16 1.43 4.52 -16.75
C SER A 16 0.93 3.23 -16.12
N HIS A 17 0.32 2.33 -16.91
CA HIS A 17 -0.08 1.01 -16.42
C HIS A 17 1.12 0.15 -16.00
N ILE A 18 2.21 0.16 -16.76
CA ILE A 18 3.42 -0.60 -16.45
C ILE A 18 4.06 -0.10 -15.15
N GLU A 19 4.15 1.22 -14.97
CA GLU A 19 4.69 1.82 -13.75
C GLU A 19 3.84 1.45 -12.52
N ALA A 20 2.52 1.56 -12.63
CA ALA A 20 1.60 1.19 -11.54
C ALA A 20 1.65 -0.32 -11.21
N GLN A 21 1.90 -1.18 -12.20
CA GLN A 21 2.08 -2.62 -11.96
C GLN A 21 3.41 -2.89 -11.25
N TRP A 22 4.49 -2.24 -11.69
CA TRP A 22 5.82 -2.43 -11.12
C TRP A 22 5.87 -2.00 -9.65
N SER A 23 5.28 -0.86 -9.30
CA SER A 23 5.23 -0.38 -7.91
C SER A 23 4.48 -1.35 -7.00
N ARG A 24 3.36 -1.94 -7.47
CA ARG A 24 2.64 -2.99 -6.72
C ARG A 24 3.51 -4.22 -6.50
N GLU A 25 4.13 -4.74 -7.55
CA GLU A 25 5.02 -5.92 -7.46
C GLU A 25 6.19 -5.66 -6.50
N TYR A 26 6.79 -4.48 -6.57
CA TYR A 26 7.84 -4.08 -5.64
C TYR A 26 7.35 -4.10 -4.18
N CYS A 27 6.19 -3.51 -3.88
CA CYS A 27 5.65 -3.51 -2.52
C CYS A 27 5.21 -4.91 -2.04
N GLU A 28 4.79 -5.81 -2.93
CA GLU A 28 4.57 -7.22 -2.58
C GLU A 28 5.88 -7.92 -2.22
N ASN A 29 6.98 -7.61 -2.91
CA ASN A 29 8.28 -8.17 -2.56
C ASN A 29 8.75 -7.71 -1.17
N ILE A 30 8.55 -6.43 -0.83
CA ILE A 30 8.81 -5.90 0.52
C ILE A 30 7.99 -6.66 1.57
N TYR A 31 6.70 -6.88 1.30
CA TYR A 31 5.84 -7.65 2.19
C TYR A 31 6.36 -9.08 2.42
N ASN A 32 6.72 -9.77 1.34
CA ASN A 32 7.23 -11.14 1.38
C ASN A 32 8.57 -11.21 2.13
N ASP A 33 9.45 -10.23 1.95
CA ASP A 33 10.71 -10.16 2.68
C ASP A 33 10.48 -9.91 4.17
N CYS A 34 9.57 -8.99 4.55
CA CYS A 34 9.19 -8.79 5.95
C CYS A 34 8.62 -10.07 6.59
N GLN A 35 7.77 -10.80 5.87
CA GLN A 35 7.19 -12.05 6.38
C GLN A 35 8.25 -13.07 6.81
N ARG A 36 9.39 -13.14 6.11
CA ARG A 36 10.50 -14.06 6.46
C ARG A 36 11.06 -13.82 7.87
N PHE A 37 10.95 -12.59 8.37
CA PHE A 37 11.44 -12.24 9.71
C PHE A 37 10.37 -12.36 10.80
N THR A 38 9.09 -12.44 10.43
CA THR A 38 7.94 -12.53 11.37
C THR A 38 8.11 -13.60 12.46
N PRO A 39 8.66 -14.82 12.20
CA PRO A 39 8.88 -15.81 13.25
C PRO A 39 9.82 -15.36 14.37
N ARG A 40 10.71 -14.40 14.10
CA ARG A 40 11.68 -13.88 15.07
C ARG A 40 11.20 -12.61 15.77
N ILE A 41 10.59 -11.69 15.02
CA ILE A 41 10.22 -10.36 15.52
C ILE A 41 8.75 -10.23 15.92
N GLY A 42 7.93 -11.24 15.60
CA GLY A 42 6.49 -11.22 15.80
C GLY A 42 5.74 -10.48 14.69
N ARG A 43 4.43 -10.75 14.60
CA ARG A 43 3.53 -10.14 13.61
C ARG A 43 3.05 -8.75 14.01
N PHE A 44 3.05 -8.46 15.31
CA PHE A 44 2.55 -7.22 15.90
C PHE A 44 3.60 -6.65 16.84
N ASP A 45 3.49 -5.35 17.10
CA ASP A 45 4.29 -4.62 18.08
C ASP A 45 3.49 -3.46 18.66
N GLU A 46 4.03 -2.83 19.70
CA GLU A 46 3.34 -1.76 20.42
C GLU A 46 2.96 -0.57 19.54
N THR A 47 3.80 -0.20 18.58
CA THR A 47 3.54 0.90 17.63
C THR A 47 2.37 0.54 16.72
N ILE A 48 2.40 -0.65 16.11
CA ILE A 48 1.35 -1.15 15.23
C ILE A 48 0.04 -1.34 16.00
N ASP A 49 0.10 -1.86 17.21
CA ASP A 49 -1.08 -2.03 18.06
C ASP A 49 -1.67 -0.69 18.50
N SER A 50 -0.84 0.32 18.77
CA SER A 50 -1.28 1.68 19.05
C SER A 50 -2.01 2.28 17.86
N PHE A 51 -1.45 2.14 16.66
CA PHE A 51 -2.08 2.58 15.42
C PHE A 51 -3.43 1.89 15.18
N ASN A 52 -3.47 0.56 15.32
CA ASN A 52 -4.73 -0.20 15.20
C ASN A 52 -5.80 0.25 16.20
N ARG A 53 -5.42 0.52 17.46
CA ARG A 53 -6.36 1.05 18.46
C ARG A 53 -6.86 2.44 18.08
N HIS A 54 -6.00 3.30 17.53
CA HIS A 54 -6.40 4.61 17.04
C HIS A 54 -7.42 4.49 15.89
N CYS A 55 -7.11 3.70 14.86
CA CYS A 55 -7.99 3.55 13.70
C CYS A 55 -9.30 2.83 14.01
N ARG A 56 -9.32 1.90 14.97
CA ARG A 56 -10.59 1.33 15.48
C ARG A 56 -11.52 2.40 16.06
N ARG A 57 -10.98 3.40 16.76
CA ARG A 57 -11.78 4.51 17.31
C ARG A 57 -12.23 5.46 16.20
N GLU A 58 -11.31 5.86 15.33
CA GLU A 58 -11.58 6.81 14.25
C GLU A 58 -12.63 6.26 13.26
N ARG A 59 -12.48 5.00 12.83
CA ARG A 59 -13.38 4.34 11.87
C ARG A 59 -14.56 3.62 12.52
N ARG A 60 -14.92 3.98 13.77
CA ARG A 60 -16.10 3.46 14.48
C ARG A 60 -16.20 1.93 14.48
N GLY A 61 -15.07 1.26 14.70
CA GLY A 61 -14.97 -0.20 14.76
C GLY A 61 -14.86 -0.92 13.41
N ARG A 62 -14.95 -0.22 12.26
CA ARG A 62 -14.78 -0.79 10.91
C ARG A 62 -13.31 -0.95 10.52
N TRP A 63 -12.46 -1.36 11.46
CA TRP A 63 -11.03 -1.47 11.25
C TRP A 63 -10.55 -2.88 11.54
N ASN A 64 -10.02 -3.51 10.51
CA ASN A 64 -9.33 -4.79 10.62
C ASN A 64 -7.88 -4.53 11.05
N SER A 65 -7.40 -5.28 12.05
CA SER A 65 -6.05 -5.08 12.58
C SER A 65 -5.00 -5.35 11.50
N VAL A 66 -4.18 -4.34 11.25
CA VAL A 66 -3.04 -4.39 10.32
C VAL A 66 -1.81 -4.88 11.08
N SER A 67 -1.08 -5.83 10.50
CA SER A 67 0.20 -6.32 11.02
C SER A 67 1.37 -5.47 10.59
N ARG A 68 2.55 -5.72 11.19
CA ARG A 68 3.79 -5.00 10.86
C ARG A 68 4.09 -5.04 9.35
N CYS A 69 4.07 -6.22 8.73
CA CYS A 69 4.36 -6.35 7.30
C CYS A 69 3.28 -5.73 6.41
N GLU A 70 2.00 -5.82 6.80
CA GLU A 70 0.92 -5.13 6.09
C GLU A 70 1.09 -3.60 6.17
N MET A 71 1.57 -3.07 7.30
CA MET A 71 1.88 -1.65 7.46
C MET A 71 3.08 -1.22 6.60
N GLU A 72 4.14 -2.02 6.53
CA GLU A 72 5.28 -1.76 5.63
C GLU A 72 4.87 -1.76 4.16
N LYS A 73 4.04 -2.73 3.76
CA LYS A 73 3.45 -2.79 2.41
C LYS A 73 2.60 -1.55 2.11
N ALA A 74 1.71 -1.19 3.02
CA ALA A 74 0.85 -0.01 2.86
C ALA A 74 1.68 1.28 2.74
N THR A 75 2.72 1.41 3.57
CA THR A 75 3.67 2.54 3.51
C THR A 75 4.34 2.62 2.14
N CYS A 76 4.83 1.49 1.62
CA CYS A 76 5.41 1.42 0.28
C CYS A 76 4.41 1.88 -0.79
N LEU A 77 3.18 1.37 -0.77
CA LEU A 77 2.14 1.71 -1.74
C LEU A 77 1.78 3.20 -1.71
N LEU A 78 1.67 3.79 -0.52
CA LEU A 78 1.35 5.22 -0.36
C LEU A 78 2.46 6.13 -0.89
N ILE A 79 3.72 5.74 -0.71
CA ILE A 79 4.86 6.48 -1.27
C ILE A 79 4.78 6.51 -2.80
N PHE A 80 4.53 5.37 -3.45
CA PHE A 80 4.43 5.32 -4.91
C PHE A 80 3.17 6.01 -5.47
N ARG A 81 2.05 6.01 -4.74
CA ARG A 81 0.79 6.56 -5.25
C ARG A 81 0.76 8.08 -5.27
N ARG A 82 1.40 8.76 -4.30
CA ARG A 82 1.49 10.25 -4.20
C ARG A 82 2.31 10.80 -3.02
N CYS A 83 3.15 9.99 -2.36
CA CYS A 83 3.69 10.34 -1.03
C CYS A 83 2.56 10.70 -0.04
N ASP A 84 1.46 9.96 -0.11
CA ASP A 84 0.29 10.19 0.74
C ASP A 84 0.64 9.89 2.21
N ASP A 85 -0.05 10.57 3.13
CA ASP A 85 0.14 10.40 4.56
C ASP A 85 -0.40 9.06 5.06
N MET A 86 0.16 8.54 6.15
CA MET A 86 -0.25 7.27 6.77
C MET A 86 -1.49 7.43 7.67
N SER A 87 -2.58 8.02 7.16
CA SER A 87 -3.86 8.08 7.87
C SER A 87 -4.60 6.74 7.85
N CYS A 88 -5.53 6.55 8.79
CA CYS A 88 -6.39 5.37 8.82
C CYS A 88 -7.17 5.17 7.51
N ASN A 89 -7.61 6.25 6.86
CA ASN A 89 -8.36 6.15 5.61
C ASN A 89 -7.46 5.73 4.45
N ASN A 90 -6.26 6.30 4.34
CA ASN A 90 -5.32 5.97 3.29
C ASN A 90 -4.83 4.52 3.41
N ILE A 91 -4.51 4.07 4.61
CA ILE A 91 -4.11 2.68 4.87
C ILE A 91 -5.27 1.71 4.54
N ALA A 92 -6.51 2.04 4.94
CA ALA A 92 -7.67 1.22 4.56
C ALA A 92 -7.90 1.16 3.05
N ASP A 93 -7.70 2.26 2.33
CA ASP A 93 -7.88 2.29 0.86
C ASP A 93 -6.83 1.42 0.16
N VAL A 94 -5.54 1.55 0.52
CA VAL A 94 -4.47 0.81 -0.17
C VAL A 94 -4.40 -0.67 0.20
N LEU A 95 -4.91 -1.05 1.39
CA LEU A 95 -4.99 -2.45 1.82
C LEU A 95 -6.38 -3.07 1.63
N GLU A 96 -7.36 -2.31 1.12
CA GLU A 96 -8.73 -2.74 0.87
C GLU A 96 -9.44 -3.30 2.13
N LEU A 97 -9.33 -2.58 3.26
CA LEU A 97 -9.81 -2.98 4.60
C LEU A 97 -11.23 -2.57 4.97
#